data_AF-A0A1B7N2M4-F1
#
_entry.id   AF-A0A1B7N2M4-F1
#
_cell.length_a   1.000
_cell.length_b   1.000
_cell.length_c   1.000
_cell.angle_alpha   90.00
_cell.angle_beta   90.00
_cell.angle_gamma   90.00
#
_symmetry.space_group_name_H-M   'P 1'
#
loop_
_entity.id
_entity.type
_entity.pdbx_description
1 polymer ?
#
loop_
_entity_poly.entity_id
_entity_poly.type
_entity_poly.pdbx_seq_one_letter_code
_entity_poly.pdbx_strand_id
1 'polypeptide(L)'
;VQGINPTGASEISGYQLSETSLSQWSFNTVTQTIQLGIATILIVEYSFFLSQQGNQKPGHLVELAAAAYTERKTAAVVEKAVKDILHQDDGDDMKLCKMIIDIILQNRMSKVFEE
;
A
#
# COMPACT_ATOMS: atom_id res chain seq x y z
N VAL A 1 -3.80 51.88 -15.47
CA VAL A 1 -3.09 50.75 -14.85
C VAL A 1 -4.08 50.03 -13.95
N GLN A 2 -4.67 48.94 -14.45
CA GLN A 2 -5.55 48.05 -13.66
C GLN A 2 -4.65 47.05 -12.94
N GLY A 3 -4.73 47.01 -11.61
CA GLY A 3 -4.05 46.01 -10.77
C GLY A 3 -4.86 44.73 -10.71
N ILE A 4 -4.21 43.61 -11.01
CA ILE A 4 -4.78 42.27 -10.99
C ILE A 4 -4.57 41.71 -9.57
N ASN A 5 -5.65 41.40 -8.86
CA ASN A 5 -5.59 40.61 -7.62
C ASN A 5 -5.50 39.12 -7.99
N PRO A 6 -4.52 38.35 -7.48
CA PRO A 6 -4.53 36.91 -7.60
C PRO A 6 -5.25 36.29 -6.40
N THR A 7 -6.54 35.96 -6.55
CA THR A 7 -7.23 35.08 -5.60
C THR A 7 -6.84 33.64 -5.92
N GLY A 8 -5.70 33.22 -5.39
CA GLY A 8 -5.22 31.84 -5.42
C GLY A 8 -5.23 31.27 -4.02
N ALA A 9 -6.29 30.56 -3.65
CA ALA A 9 -6.28 29.57 -2.58
C ALA A 9 -7.39 28.57 -2.89
N SER A 10 -7.09 27.62 -3.76
CA SER A 10 -7.82 26.37 -3.85
C SER A 10 -7.56 25.63 -2.54
N GLU A 11 -8.46 25.76 -1.58
CA GLU A 11 -8.52 24.85 -0.43
C GLU A 11 -8.81 23.46 -0.98
N ILE A 12 -7.75 22.69 -1.20
CA ILE A 12 -7.83 21.26 -1.39
C ILE A 12 -8.32 20.74 -0.05
N SER A 13 -9.63 20.45 0.01
CA SER A 13 -10.31 19.75 1.09
C SER A 13 -9.54 18.47 1.37
N GLY A 14 -8.61 18.54 2.33
CA GLY A 14 -7.91 17.40 2.85
C GLY A 14 -8.96 16.47 3.41
N TYR A 15 -8.95 15.22 2.96
CA TYR A 15 -9.79 14.16 3.49
C TYR A 15 -9.58 14.10 5.01
N GLN A 16 -10.46 14.75 5.78
CA GLN A 16 -10.60 14.46 7.19
C GLN A 16 -11.20 13.06 7.26
N LEU A 17 -10.32 12.07 7.39
CA LEU A 17 -10.69 10.76 7.91
C LEU A 17 -11.26 11.02 9.30
N SER A 18 -12.59 10.98 9.39
CA SER A 18 -13.33 11.11 10.64
C SER A 18 -12.83 10.07 11.64
N GLU A 19 -12.47 10.51 12.85
CA GLU A 19 -11.96 9.74 14.02
C GLU A 19 -12.91 8.60 14.48
N THR A 20 -13.98 8.33 13.74
CA THR A 20 -15.03 7.34 14.05
C THR A 20 -15.00 6.10 13.16
N SER A 21 -14.14 6.03 12.13
CA SER A 21 -14.34 5.04 11.06
C SER A 21 -13.82 3.61 11.36
N LEU A 22 -12.76 3.46 12.15
CA LEU A 22 -12.15 2.15 12.43
C LEU A 22 -12.82 1.39 13.59
N SER A 23 -13.38 2.08 14.58
CA SER A 23 -13.98 1.47 15.78
C SER A 23 -15.26 0.67 15.49
N GLN A 24 -15.88 0.91 14.33
CA GLN A 24 -17.08 0.17 13.89
C GLN A 24 -16.74 -1.16 13.20
N TRP A 25 -15.49 -1.35 12.77
CA TRP A 25 -15.08 -2.53 12.00
C TRP A 25 -14.41 -3.56 12.90
N SER A 26 -14.68 -4.84 12.67
CA SER A 26 -13.99 -5.89 13.42
C SER A 26 -12.49 -5.88 13.09
N PHE A 27 -11.64 -6.19 14.07
CA PHE A 27 -10.19 -6.32 13.90
C PHE A 27 -9.83 -7.22 12.70
N ASN A 28 -10.61 -8.29 12.49
CA ASN A 28 -10.44 -9.20 11.36
C ASN A 28 -10.70 -8.51 10.01
N THR A 29 -11.74 -7.68 9.92
CA THR A 29 -12.08 -6.93 8.70
C THR A 29 -11.01 -5.90 8.35
N VAL A 30 -10.52 -5.16 9.36
CA VAL A 30 -9.44 -4.17 9.18
C VAL A 30 -8.15 -4.87 8.75
N THR A 31 -7.78 -5.95 9.44
CA THR A 31 -6.61 -6.76 9.11
C THR A 31 -6.65 -7.24 7.66
N GLN A 32 -7.75 -7.85 7.23
CA GLN A 32 -7.91 -8.37 5.87
C GLN A 32 -7.87 -7.26 4.81
N THR A 33 -8.46 -6.10 5.10
CA THR A 33 -8.52 -4.96 4.18
C THR A 33 -7.12 -4.38 3.96
N ILE A 34 -6.36 -4.19 5.04
CA ILE A 34 -4.98 -3.70 4.96
C ILE A 34 -4.09 -4.72 4.22
N GLN A 35 -4.20 -6.01 4.55
CA GLN A 35 -3.46 -7.07 3.87
C GLN A 35 -3.74 -7.10 2.37
N LEU A 36 -5.02 -7.00 1.97
CA LEU A 36 -5.42 -6.97 0.57
C LEU A 36 -4.87 -5.73 -0.16
N GLY A 37 -4.92 -4.56 0.48
CA GLY A 37 -4.36 -3.32 -0.05
C GLY A 37 -2.85 -3.44 -0.30
N ILE A 38 -2.11 -3.91 0.69
CA ILE A 38 -0.66 -4.14 0.59
C ILE A 38 -0.33 -5.16 -0.51
N ALA A 39 -1.03 -6.30 -0.53
CA ALA A 39 -0.84 -7.33 -1.55
C ALA A 39 -1.05 -6.78 -2.97
N THR A 40 -2.12 -6.02 -3.15
CA THR A 40 -2.44 -5.40 -4.45
C THR A 40 -1.34 -4.45 -4.90
N ILE A 41 -0.84 -3.58 -4.00
CA ILE A 41 0.23 -2.63 -4.32
C ILE A 41 1.51 -3.39 -4.72
N LEU A 42 1.90 -4.42 -3.96
CA LEU A 42 3.10 -5.20 -4.25
C LEU A 42 2.99 -5.96 -5.58
N ILE A 43 1.84 -6.55 -5.87
CA ILE A 43 1.60 -7.26 -7.15
C ILE A 43 1.66 -6.27 -8.32
N VAL A 44 1.01 -5.12 -8.22
CA VAL A 44 1.04 -4.10 -9.29
C VAL A 44 2.44 -3.55 -9.49
N GLU A 45 3.15 -3.25 -8.41
CA GLU A 45 4.54 -2.77 -8.43
C GLU A 45 5.47 -3.75 -9.17
N TYR A 46 5.36 -5.04 -8.83
CA TYR A 46 6.19 -6.07 -9.45
C TYR A 46 5.78 -6.37 -10.89
N SER A 47 4.47 -6.33 -11.20
CA SER A 47 3.97 -6.45 -12.58
C SER A 47 4.55 -5.35 -13.46
N PHE A 48 4.59 -4.12 -12.95
CA PHE A 48 5.21 -2.99 -13.64
C PHE A 48 6.71 -3.18 -13.81
N PHE A 49 7.41 -3.64 -12.77
CA PHE A 49 8.84 -3.96 -12.86
C PHE A 49 9.13 -5.02 -13.92
N LEU A 50 8.38 -6.13 -13.95
CA LEU A 50 8.52 -7.17 -14.96
C LEU A 50 8.22 -6.66 -16.38
N SER A 51 7.28 -5.72 -16.52
CA SER A 51 6.95 -5.12 -17.83
C SER A 51 8.15 -4.38 -18.45
N GLN A 52 9.01 -3.79 -17.63
CA GLN A 52 10.21 -3.07 -18.07
C GLN A 52 11.32 -4.01 -18.58
N GLN A 53 11.27 -5.30 -18.20
CA GLN A 53 12.26 -6.30 -18.63
C GLN A 53 11.98 -6.86 -20.04
N GLY A 54 10.92 -6.40 -20.71
CA GLY A 54 10.75 -6.55 -22.17
C GLY A 54 10.36 -7.94 -22.70
N ASN A 55 10.11 -8.93 -21.83
CA ASN A 55 10.01 -10.34 -22.27
C ASN A 55 8.64 -11.02 -22.08
N GLN A 56 7.58 -10.30 -21.66
CA GLN A 56 6.32 -10.94 -21.25
C GLN A 56 5.08 -10.21 -21.75
N LYS A 57 4.00 -10.96 -22.05
CA LYS A 57 2.70 -10.40 -22.43
C LYS A 57 2.00 -9.77 -21.21
N PRO A 58 1.29 -8.63 -21.35
CA PRO A 58 0.73 -7.88 -20.22
C PRO A 58 -0.16 -8.69 -19.27
N GLY A 59 -1.01 -9.58 -19.79
CA GLY A 59 -1.89 -10.42 -18.96
C GLY A 59 -1.13 -11.45 -18.12
N HIS A 60 0.03 -11.92 -18.60
CA HIS A 60 0.86 -12.91 -17.90
C HIS A 60 1.69 -12.26 -16.78
N LEU A 61 1.90 -10.94 -16.83
CA LEU A 61 2.70 -10.22 -15.84
C LEU A 61 2.04 -10.16 -14.46
N VAL A 62 0.73 -9.92 -14.42
CA VAL A 62 -0.03 -9.86 -13.17
C VAL A 62 -0.13 -11.24 -12.52
N GLU A 63 -0.35 -12.27 -13.33
CA GLU A 63 -0.37 -13.66 -12.87
C GLU A 63 1.00 -14.07 -12.30
N LEU A 64 2.09 -13.76 -13.01
CA LEU A 64 3.45 -14.03 -12.55
C LEU A 64 3.78 -13.26 -11.26
N ALA A 65 3.31 -12.02 -11.13
CA ALA A 65 3.49 -11.23 -9.93
C ALA A 65 2.69 -11.77 -8.73
N ALA A 66 1.45 -12.21 -8.94
CA ALA A 66 0.64 -12.83 -7.91
C ALA A 66 1.22 -14.19 -7.45
N ALA A 67 1.74 -14.98 -8.39
CA ALA A 67 2.47 -16.21 -8.08
C ALA A 67 3.71 -15.90 -7.23
N ALA A 68 4.54 -14.93 -7.65
CA ALA A 68 5.73 -14.51 -6.90
C ALA A 68 5.39 -14.02 -5.48
N TYR A 69 4.29 -13.29 -5.31
CA TYR A 69 3.81 -12.84 -4.01
C TYR A 69 3.51 -14.00 -3.05
N THR A 70 2.97 -15.10 -3.59
CA THR A 70 2.60 -16.29 -2.82
C THR A 70 3.83 -17.17 -2.55
N GLU A 71 4.66 -17.41 -3.57
CA GLU A 71 5.79 -18.33 -3.51
C GLU A 71 6.96 -17.79 -2.67
N ARG A 72 7.22 -16.48 -2.72
CA ARG A 72 8.36 -15.85 -2.00
C ARG A 72 8.11 -15.62 -0.51
N LYS A 73 7.06 -16.21 0.07
CA LYS A 73 6.60 -15.99 1.46
C LYS A 73 6.24 -14.53 1.78
N THR A 74 6.20 -13.64 0.79
CA THR A 74 5.81 -12.23 0.96
C THR A 74 4.44 -12.12 1.60
N ALA A 75 3.49 -12.97 1.19
CA ALA A 75 2.17 -13.05 1.80
C ALA A 75 2.20 -13.29 3.32
N ALA A 76 3.01 -14.25 3.78
CA ALA A 76 3.13 -14.57 5.21
C ALA A 76 3.83 -13.46 6.00
N VAL A 77 4.84 -12.81 5.41
CA VAL A 77 5.53 -11.67 6.03
C VAL A 77 4.58 -10.48 6.18
N VAL A 78 3.82 -10.15 5.14
CA VAL A 78 2.80 -9.09 5.18
C VAL A 78 1.71 -9.41 6.20
N GLU A 79 1.21 -10.65 6.22
CA GLU A 79 0.19 -11.05 7.20
C GLU A 79 0.66 -10.81 8.63
N LYS A 80 1.87 -11.27 8.96
CA LYS A 80 2.46 -11.08 10.27
C LYS A 80 2.67 -9.61 10.59
N ALA A 81 3.25 -8.84 9.66
CA ALA A 81 3.54 -7.43 9.87
C ALA A 81 2.27 -6.60 10.09
N VAL A 82 1.19 -6.86 9.35
CA VAL A 82 -0.10 -6.17 9.55
C VAL A 82 -0.68 -6.48 10.93
N LYS A 83 -0.65 -7.74 11.36
CA LYS A 83 -1.08 -8.10 12.72
C LYS A 83 -0.23 -7.38 13.76
N ASP A 84 1.09 -7.39 13.61
CA ASP A 84 2.01 -6.77 14.56
C ASP A 84 1.75 -5.26 14.73
N ILE A 85 1.48 -4.52 13.64
CA ILE A 85 1.23 -3.07 13.72
C ILE A 85 -0.15 -2.73 14.28
N LEU A 86 -1.18 -3.55 14.00
CA LEU A 86 -2.53 -3.33 14.53
C LEU A 86 -2.62 -3.67 16.03
N HIS A 87 -1.78 -4.57 16.54
CA HIS A 87 -1.65 -4.79 17.99
C HIS A 87 -0.91 -3.64 18.70
N GLN A 88 -0.08 -2.89 17.97
CA GLN A 88 0.68 -1.74 18.47
C GLN A 88 -0.01 -0.40 18.21
N ASP A 89 -1.21 -0.44 17.61
CA ASP A 89 -1.97 0.74 17.25
C ASP A 89 -2.45 1.48 18.51
N ASP A 90 -2.03 2.72 18.63
CA ASP A 90 -2.39 3.65 19.71
C ASP A 90 -3.46 4.66 19.27
N GLY A 91 -4.03 4.50 18.07
CA GLY A 91 -5.02 5.41 17.49
C GLY A 91 -4.41 6.59 16.76
N ASP A 92 -3.08 6.63 16.60
CA ASP A 92 -2.40 7.61 15.76
C ASP A 92 -2.43 7.13 14.29
N ASP A 93 -3.43 7.60 13.54
CA ASP A 93 -3.62 7.27 12.13
C ASP A 93 -2.40 7.58 11.26
N MET A 94 -1.65 8.64 11.57
CA MET A 94 -0.46 9.02 10.79
C MET A 94 0.66 8.01 11.01
N LYS A 95 0.88 7.59 12.26
CA LYS A 95 1.82 6.55 12.62
C LYS A 95 1.42 5.21 12.02
N LEU A 96 0.14 4.84 12.07
CA LEU A 96 -0.38 3.62 11.43
C LEU A 96 -0.15 3.65 9.91
N CYS A 97 -0.48 4.75 9.25
CA CYS A 97 -0.22 4.93 7.82
C CYS A 97 1.27 4.79 7.49
N LYS A 98 2.14 5.41 8.29
CA LYS A 98 3.60 5.29 8.13
C LYS A 98 4.06 3.84 8.25
N MET A 99 3.58 3.10 9.24
CA MET A 99 3.91 1.69 9.41
C MET A 99 3.43 0.83 8.22
N ILE A 100 2.23 1.09 7.69
CA ILE A 100 1.73 0.40 6.48
C ILE A 100 2.62 0.69 5.27
N ILE A 101 3.02 1.94 5.07
CA ILE A 101 3.96 2.34 4.00
C ILE A 101 5.30 1.64 4.19
N ASP A 102 5.83 1.58 5.42
CA ASP A 102 7.08 0.91 5.73
C ASP A 102 7.00 -0.60 5.40
N ILE A 103 5.88 -1.27 5.71
CA ILE A 103 5.65 -2.67 5.31
C ILE A 103 5.71 -2.82 3.79
N ILE A 104 5.01 -1.97 3.04
CA ILE A 104 5.02 -2.00 1.57
C ILE A 104 6.45 -1.83 1.06
N LEU A 105 7.17 -0.82 1.55
CA LEU A 105 8.53 -0.51 1.11
C LEU A 105 9.50 -1.65 1.44
N GLN A 106 9.42 -2.23 2.63
CA GLN A 106 10.28 -3.35 3.05
C GLN A 106 10.02 -4.62 2.25
N ASN A 107 8.78 -4.84 1.80
CA ASN A 107 8.37 -6.06 1.10
C ASN A 107 8.26 -5.90 -0.43
N ARG A 108 8.75 -4.79 -1.00
CA ARG A 108 8.82 -4.60 -2.46
C ARG A 108 9.51 -5.78 -3.13
N MET A 109 8.82 -6.43 -4.06
CA MET A 109 9.31 -7.66 -4.68
C MET A 109 10.38 -7.40 -5.76
N SER A 110 10.45 -6.16 -6.27
CA SER A 110 11.52 -5.71 -7.17
C SER A 110 12.89 -5.56 -6.50
N LYS A 111 12.97 -5.58 -5.16
CA LYS A 111 14.26 -5.50 -4.45
C LYS A 111 15.09 -6.79 -4.53
N VAL A 112 14.49 -7.90 -4.95
CA VAL A 112 15.12 -9.24 -4.98
C VAL A 112 15.87 -9.50 -6.29
N PHE A 113 16.43 -8.45 -6.93
CA PHE A 113 17.23 -8.59 -8.16
C PHE A 113 18.67 -8.08 -8.02
N GLU A 114 19.14 -7.92 -6.79
CA GLU A 114 20.58 -7.81 -6.49
C GLU A 114 21.11 -9.20 -6.11
N GLU A 115 21.30 -10.08 -7.10
CA GLU A 115 22.20 -11.25 -7.02
C GLU A 115 23.02 -11.35 -8.31
#